data_AF-A0A256ZLY4-F1
#
_entry.id   AF-A0A256ZLY4-F1
#
_cell.length_a   1.000
_cell.length_b   1.000
_cell.length_c   1.000
_cell.angle_alpha   90.00
_cell.angle_beta   90.00
_cell.angle_gamma   90.00
#
_symmetry.space_group_name_H-M   'P 1'
#
loop_
_entity.id
_entity.type
_entity.pdbx_description
1 polymer ?
#
loop_
_entity_poly.entity_id
_entity_poly.type
_entity_poly.pdbx_seq_one_letter_code
_entity_poly.pdbx_strand_id
1 'polypeptide(L)' 'MAYIDNRDWGIYNERLVKRGEFYLGLDFLENWGRELSRMNRGKRGAPFQYPESFAQFSGLMYE' A
#
# COMPACT_ATOMS: atom_id res chain seq x y z
N MET A 1 -25.96 -28.33 -12.91
CA MET A 1 -24.55 -28.67 -13.23
C MET A 1 -23.67 -27.84 -12.31
N ALA A 2 -22.81 -28.46 -11.50
CA ALA A 2 -21.87 -27.71 -10.65
C ALA A 2 -20.68 -27.22 -11.50
N TYR A 3 -20.21 -26.01 -11.23
CA TYR A 3 -19.03 -25.47 -11.90
C TYR A 3 -17.76 -26.21 -11.43
N ILE A 4 -16.93 -26.67 -12.36
CA ILE A 4 -15.61 -27.23 -12.08
C ILE A 4 -14.57 -26.16 -12.37
N ASP A 5 -13.81 -25.79 -11.34
CA ASP A 5 -12.74 -24.83 -11.47
C ASP A 5 -11.45 -25.50 -11.97
N ASN A 6 -10.92 -25.01 -13.08
CA ASN A 6 -9.70 -25.51 -13.71
C ASN A 6 -8.51 -24.55 -13.54
N ARG A 7 -8.64 -23.53 -12.70
CA ARG A 7 -7.57 -22.55 -12.48
C ARG A 7 -6.47 -23.11 -11.59
N ASP A 8 -5.23 -22.79 -11.96
CA ASP A 8 -4.12 -22.83 -11.03
C ASP A 8 -4.20 -21.61 -10.11
N TRP A 9 -4.69 -21.85 -8.89
CA TRP A 9 -4.90 -20.81 -7.90
C TRP A 9 -3.61 -20.17 -7.40
N GLY A 10 -2.48 -20.89 -7.41
CA GLY A 10 -1.19 -20.33 -6.99
C GLY A 10 -0.76 -19.21 -7.93
N ILE A 11 -0.73 -19.52 -9.22
CA ILE A 11 -0.37 -18.55 -10.27
C ILE A 11 -1.39 -17.41 -10.34
N TYR A 12 -2.68 -17.74 -10.24
CA TYR A 12 -3.73 -16.73 -10.34
C TYR A 12 -3.67 -15.73 -9.17
N ASN A 13 -3.41 -16.20 -7.96
CA ASN A 13 -3.29 -15.34 -6.79
C ASN A 13 -2.09 -14.39 -6.89
N GLU A 14 -0.92 -14.86 -7.32
CA GLU A 14 0.24 -13.98 -7.52
C GLU A 14 -0.05 -12.86 -8.54
N ARG A 15 -0.77 -13.18 -9.61
CA ARG A 15 -1.20 -12.18 -10.60
C ARG A 15 -2.18 -11.17 -10.02
N LEU A 16 -3.08 -11.61 -9.15
CA LEU A 16 -4.02 -10.71 -8.46
C LEU A 16 -3.29 -9.77 -7.49
N VAL A 17 -2.28 -10.26 -6.75
CA VAL A 17 -1.47 -9.43 -5.86
C VAL A 17 -0.74 -8.33 -6.64
N LYS A 18 -0.03 -8.69 -7.72
CA LYS A 18 0.67 -7.71 -8.58
C LYS A 18 -0.28 -6.68 -9.19
N ARG A 19 -1.48 -7.11 -9.58
CA ARG A 19 -2.50 -6.20 -10.09
C ARG A 19 -2.98 -5.23 -9.01
N GLY A 20 -3.16 -5.71 -7.78
CA GLY A 20 -3.50 -4.89 -6.62
C GLY A 20 -2.42 -3.85 -6.32
N GLU A 21 -1.15 -4.26 -6.33
CA GLU A 21 0.00 -3.34 -6.15
C GLU A 21 -0.01 -2.20 -7.18
N PHE A 22 -0.28 -2.52 -8.46
CA PHE A 22 -0.35 -1.53 -9.52
C PHE A 22 -1.52 -0.54 -9.34
N TYR A 23 -2.68 -1.00 -8.90
CA TYR A 23 -3.85 -0.13 -8.71
C TYR A 23 -3.76 0.73 -7.46
N LEU A 24 -3.10 0.22 -6.41
CA LEU A 24 -3.11 0.86 -5.10
C LEU A 24 -1.89 1.74 -4.84
N GLY A 25 -0.80 1.61 -5.61
CA GLY A 25 0.41 2.41 -5.41
C GLY A 25 1.01 2.19 -4.01
N LEU A 26 1.43 0.96 -3.72
CA LEU A 26 1.96 0.55 -2.41
C LEU A 26 3.46 0.86 -2.22
N ASP A 27 4.06 1.63 -3.12
CA ASP A 27 5.47 2.04 -3.12
C ASP A 27 5.85 2.89 -1.91
N PHE A 28 4.87 3.53 -1.26
CA PHE A 28 5.09 4.24 -0.01
C PHE A 28 5.56 3.34 1.14
N LEU A 29 5.23 2.03 1.11
CA LEU A 29 5.68 1.08 2.13
C LEU A 29 7.20 0.93 2.12
N GLU A 30 7.82 0.96 0.94
CA GLU A 30 9.27 0.86 0.79
C GLU A 30 9.99 2.13 1.29
N ASN A 31 9.35 3.30 1.15
CA ASN A 31 9.93 4.60 1.50
C ASN A 31 9.49 5.16 2.85
N TRP A 32 8.66 4.42 3.60
CA TRP A 32 8.01 4.86 4.83
C TRP A 32 8.97 5.56 5.82
N GLY A 33 10.06 4.89 6.19
CA GLY A 33 11.01 5.42 7.16
C GLY A 33 11.78 6.64 6.65
N ARG A 34 12.11 6.67 5.36
CA ARG A 34 12.81 7.79 4.72
C ARG A 34 11.91 9.04 4.69
N GLU A 35 10.65 8.86 4.33
CA GLU A 35 9.68 9.94 4.28
C GLU A 35 9.39 10.50 5.68
N LEU A 36 9.12 9.65 6.66
CA LEU A 36 8.95 10.08 8.05
C LEU A 36 10.16 10.83 8.60
N SER A 37 11.38 10.35 8.30
CA SER A 37 12.62 11.02 8.70
C SER A 37 12.74 12.41 8.07
N ARG A 38 12.27 12.57 6.82
CA ARG A 38 12.22 13.86 6.13
C ARG A 38 11.18 14.78 6.76
N MET A 39 9.96 14.28 7.00
CA MET A 39 8.85 15.06 7.57
C MET A 39 9.14 15.52 9.01
N ASN A 40 9.84 14.70 9.79
CA ASN A 40 10.17 15.02 11.18
C ASN A 40 11.47 15.82 11.32
N ARG A 41 12.21 16.08 10.23
CA ARG A 41 13.48 16.81 10.28
C ARG A 41 13.25 18.23 10.79
N GLY A 42 13.83 18.54 11.95
CA GLY A 42 13.72 19.87 12.56
C GLY A 42 12.34 20.20 13.14
N LYS A 43 11.41 19.23 13.19
CA LYS A 43 10.09 19.42 13.80
C LYS A 43 10.24 19.60 15.30
N ARG A 44 9.60 20.63 15.84
CA ARG A 44 9.45 20.85 17.29
C ARG A 44 8.10 20.30 17.75
N GLY A 45 8.06 19.62 18.89
CA GLY A 45 6.86 18.94 19.40
C GLY A 45 6.79 17.47 19.00
N ALA A 46 5.60 16.87 19.09
CA ALA A 46 5.42 15.45 18.83
C ALA A 46 5.72 15.10 17.35
N PRO A 47 6.55 14.06 17.09
CA PRO A 47 6.87 13.64 15.73
C PRO A 47 5.68 12.95 15.06
N PHE A 48 5.57 13.11 13.75
CA PHE A 48 4.65 12.35 12.91
C PHE A 48 4.97 10.85 12.96
N GLN A 49 3.92 10.04 13.04
CA GLN A 49 4.00 8.57 13.05
C GLN A 49 3.66 7.95 11.70
N TYR A 50 2.93 8.69 10.86
CA TYR A 50 2.48 8.23 9.55
C TYR A 50 2.99 9.19 8.45
N PRO A 51 3.49 8.65 7.32
CA PRO A 51 3.93 9.46 6.20
C PRO A 51 2.74 10.12 5.49
N GLU A 52 3.02 11.17 4.72
CA GLU A 52 2.01 11.89 3.94
C GLU A 52 1.43 11.01 2.84
N SER A 53 2.27 10.23 2.18
CA SER A 53 1.88 9.23 1.19
C SER A 53 0.85 8.22 1.72
N PHE A 54 1.01 7.75 2.97
CA PHE A 54 0.02 6.88 3.61
C PHE A 54 -1.30 7.59 3.88
N ALA A 55 -1.27 8.87 4.27
CA ALA A 55 -2.49 9.65 4.46
C ALA A 55 -3.25 9.85 3.14
N GLN A 56 -2.53 10.10 2.03
CA GLN A 56 -3.10 10.18 0.69
C GLN A 56 -3.72 8.84 0.25
N PHE A 57 -2.99 7.74 0.44
CA PHE A 57 -3.50 6.39 0.19
C PHE A 57 -4.78 6.11 1.00
N SER A 58 -4.78 6.47 2.27
CA SER A 58 -5.94 6.28 3.15
C SER A 58 -7.16 7.10 2.72
N GLY A 59 -6.94 8.28 2.14
CA GLY A 59 -8.00 9.12 1.56
C GLY A 59 -8.73 8.46 0.38
N LEU A 60 -8.00 7.70 -0.46
CA LEU A 60 -8.59 6.93 -1.56
C LEU A 60 -9.49 5.79 -1.07
N MET A 61 -9.23 5.26 0.13
CA MET A 61 -9.94 4.13 0.71
C MET A 61 -11.16 4.53 1.55
N TYR A 62 -11.41 5.84 1.73
CA TYR A 62 -12.48 6.38 2.59
C TYR A 62 -13.79 6.66 1.83
N GLU A 63 -13.93 6.22 0.58
CA GLU A 63 -15.20 6.31 -0.17
C GLU A 63 -16.24 5.26 0.24
#